data_AF-A0ABD4XF79-F1
#
_entry.id   AF-A0ABD4XF79-F1
#
_cell.length_a   1.000
_cell.length_b   1.000
_cell.length_c   1.000
_cell.angle_alpha   90.00
_cell.angle_beta   90.00
_cell.angle_gamma   90.00
#
_symmetry.space_group_name_H-M   'P 1'
#
loop_
_entity.id
_entity.type
_entity.pdbx_description
1 polymer ?
#
loop_
_entity_poly.entity_id
_entity_poly.type
_entity_poly.pdbx_seq_one_letter_code
_entity_poly.pdbx_strand_id
1 'polypeptide(L)' 'KHIRTSNPIESTFATVRHRTKRTKGCLSRKTGLAMAFKLMMSAQKKWRKLDGRNRLPEIIQGVEFRDGLRQLQAAA' A
#
# COMPACT_ATOMS: atom_id res chain seq x y z
N LYS A 1 -11.73 16.38 -3.09
CA LYS A 1 -11.74 14.90 -3.27
C LYS A 1 -11.49 14.23 -1.92
N HIS A 2 -12.28 13.21 -1.57
CA HIS A 2 -12.17 12.46 -0.31
C HIS A 2 -11.14 11.31 -0.42
N ILE A 3 -10.63 10.85 0.71
CA ILE A 3 -9.78 9.66 0.80
C ILE A 3 -10.64 8.41 0.59
N ARG A 4 -10.17 7.44 -0.20
CA ARG A 4 -10.89 6.17 -0.43
C ARG A 4 -10.16 4.94 0.13
N THR A 5 -9.03 5.15 0.81
CA THR A 5 -8.22 4.06 1.34
C THR A 5 -7.67 4.43 2.70
N SER A 6 -7.79 3.50 3.65
CA SER A 6 -7.10 3.51 4.94
C SER A 6 -5.71 2.89 4.86
N ASN A 7 -5.37 2.19 3.77
CA ASN A 7 -4.10 1.47 3.65
C ASN A 7 -3.41 1.74 2.30
N PRO A 8 -2.87 2.96 2.09
CA PRO A 8 -2.25 3.33 0.82
C PRO A 8 -0.97 2.54 0.51
N ILE A 9 -0.27 2.02 1.53
CA ILE A 9 0.98 1.26 1.33
C ILE A 9 0.71 -0.14 0.75
N GLU A 10 -0.43 -0.75 1.05
CA GLU A 10 -0.71 -2.10 0.56
C GLU A 10 -0.91 -2.13 -0.96
N SER A 11 -1.48 -1.07 -1.52
CA SER A 11 -1.65 -0.90 -2.95
C SER A 11 -0.31 -0.73 -3.69
N THR A 12 0.66 -0.01 -3.10
CA THR A 12 1.96 0.23 -3.76
C THR A 12 2.82 -1.02 -3.83
N PHE A 13 2.75 -1.87 -2.80
CA PHE A 13 3.49 -3.14 -2.73
C PHE A 13 2.73 -4.35 -3.30
N ALA A 14 1.50 -4.17 -3.78
CA ALA A 14 0.64 -5.28 -4.24
C ALA A 14 1.33 -6.18 -5.28
N THR A 15 2.01 -5.59 -6.26
CA THR A 15 2.74 -6.34 -7.31
C THR A 15 3.91 -7.14 -6.74
N VAL A 16 4.68 -6.53 -5.82
CA VAL A 16 5.80 -7.21 -5.15
C VAL A 16 5.27 -8.39 -4.35
N ARG A 17 4.24 -8.19 -3.53
CA ARG A 17 3.62 -9.24 -2.71
C ARG A 17 3.08 -10.38 -3.58
N HIS A 18 2.39 -10.05 -4.67
CA HIS A 18 1.88 -11.04 -5.62
C HIS A 18 3.03 -11.89 -6.21
N ARG A 19 4.13 -11.26 -6.64
CA ARG A 19 5.29 -11.98 -7.19
C ARG A 19 6.02 -12.80 -6.13
N THR A 20 6.20 -12.29 -4.93
CA THR A 20 6.76 -13.05 -3.79
C THR A 20 5.95 -14.30 -3.48
N LYS A 21 4.60 -14.20 -3.47
CA LYS A 21 3.73 -15.38 -3.27
C LYS A 21 3.89 -16.39 -4.41
N ARG A 22 4.00 -15.91 -5.66
CA ARG A 22 4.17 -16.78 -6.85
C ARG A 22 5.52 -17.50 -6.86
N THR A 23 6.58 -16.89 -6.34
CA THR A 23 7.92 -17.48 -6.36
C THR A 23 8.17 -18.49 -5.25
N LYS A 24 7.30 -18.57 -4.23
CA LYS A 24 7.35 -19.60 -3.17
C LYS A 24 8.73 -19.75 -2.51
N GLY A 25 9.49 -18.67 -2.38
CA GLY A 25 10.81 -18.68 -1.76
C GLY A 25 11.95 -19.26 -2.62
N CYS A 26 11.74 -19.49 -3.92
CA CYS A 26 12.78 -20.06 -4.81
C CYS A 26 13.94 -19.11 -5.13
N LEU A 27 13.90 -17.86 -4.68
CA LEU A 27 14.93 -16.86 -4.98
C LEU A 27 15.98 -16.78 -3.89
N SER A 28 17.24 -16.67 -4.31
CA SER A 28 18.31 -16.20 -3.41
C SER A 28 17.98 -14.80 -2.88
N ARG A 29 18.54 -14.43 -1.74
CA ARG A 29 18.36 -13.10 -1.13
C ARG A 29 18.68 -11.97 -2.13
N LYS A 30 19.77 -12.10 -2.89
CA LYS A 30 20.20 -11.10 -3.89
C LYS A 30 19.18 -10.99 -5.03
N THR A 31 18.71 -12.12 -5.56
CA THR A 31 17.72 -12.15 -6.65
C THR A 31 16.37 -11.63 -6.19
N GLY A 32 15.92 -11.99 -4.98
CA GLY A 32 14.67 -11.50 -4.40
C GLY A 32 14.68 -9.98 -4.20
N LEU A 33 15.80 -9.42 -3.73
CA LEU A 33 15.96 -7.98 -3.58
C LEU A 33 15.96 -7.26 -4.94
N ALA A 34 16.68 -7.78 -5.92
CA ALA A 34 16.68 -7.22 -7.28
C ALA A 34 15.28 -7.27 -7.92
N MET A 35 14.54 -8.37 -7.73
CA MET A 35 13.15 -8.50 -8.18
C MET A 35 12.26 -7.44 -7.53
N ALA A 36 12.29 -7.32 -6.20
CA ALA A 36 11.49 -6.33 -5.48
C ALA A 36 11.80 -4.91 -5.97
N PHE A 37 13.08 -4.56 -6.11
CA PHE A 37 13.52 -3.26 -6.61
C PHE A 37 12.97 -2.97 -8.01
N LYS A 38 13.13 -3.89 -8.96
CA LYS A 38 12.65 -3.70 -10.34
C LYS A 38 11.11 -3.58 -10.40
N LEU A 39 10.39 -4.38 -9.62
CA LEU A 39 8.93 -4.29 -9.56
C LEU A 39 8.45 -2.96 -8.96
N MET A 40 9.14 -2.45 -7.94
CA MET A 40 8.84 -1.14 -7.35
C MET A 40 9.07 0.00 -8.35
N MET A 41 10.17 -0.04 -9.11
CA MET A 41 10.43 0.94 -10.18
C MET A 41 9.35 0.92 -11.26
N SER A 42 8.84 -0.26 -11.62
CA SER A 42 7.72 -0.39 -12.56
C SER A 42 6.39 0.13 -11.98
N ALA A 43 6.12 -0.14 -10.70
CA ALA A 43 4.91 0.32 -10.02
C ALA A 43 4.88 1.84 -9.84
N GLN A 44 6.04 2.45 -9.54
CA GLN A 44 6.19 3.89 -9.33
C GLN A 44 5.63 4.73 -10.48
N LYS A 45 5.79 4.27 -11.73
CA LYS A 45 5.28 4.96 -12.92
C LYS A 45 3.76 5.15 -12.92
N LYS A 46 3.02 4.34 -12.16
CA LYS A 46 1.55 4.37 -12.08
C LYS A 46 1.03 4.99 -10.79
N TRP A 47 1.90 5.35 -9.85
CA TRP A 47 1.46 5.91 -8.58
C TRP A 47 0.80 7.27 -8.78
N ARG A 48 -0.31 7.46 -8.08
CA ARG A 48 -1.03 8.74 -8.05
C ARG A 48 -0.96 9.32 -6.65
N LYS A 49 -0.90 10.65 -6.57
CA LYS A 49 -1.00 11.35 -5.28
C LYS A 49 -2.34 11.00 -4.63
N LEU A 50 -2.30 10.73 -3.33
CA LEU A 50 -3.50 10.50 -2.55
C LEU A 50 -4.33 11.79 -2.47
N ASP A 51 -5.63 11.63 -2.64
CA ASP A 51 -6.61 12.69 -2.40
C ASP A 51 -6.76 12.94 -0.89
N GLY A 52 -7.36 14.06 -0.49
CA GLY A 52 -7.69 14.34 0.92
C GLY A 52 -6.49 14.46 1.87
N ARG A 53 -5.41 15.12 1.45
CA ARG A 53 -4.15 15.30 2.19
C ARG A 53 -4.32 15.67 3.67
N ASN A 54 -5.35 16.45 3.99
CA ASN A 54 -5.66 16.90 5.35
C ASN A 54 -5.93 15.75 6.34
N ARG A 55 -6.35 14.56 5.86
CA ARG A 55 -6.64 13.39 6.72
C ARG A 55 -5.53 12.32 6.65
N LEU A 56 -4.41 12.59 5.97
CA LEU A 56 -3.26 11.68 5.96
C LEU A 56 -2.72 11.39 7.37
N PRO A 57 -2.66 12.35 8.31
CA PRO A 57 -2.24 12.06 9.68
C PRO A 57 -3.15 11.02 10.35
N GLU A 58 -4.46 11.08 10.10
CA GLU A 58 -5.43 10.11 10.63
C GLU A 58 -5.17 8.70 10.08
N ILE A 59 -4.86 8.58 8.78
CA ILE A 59 -4.48 7.29 8.17
C ILE A 59 -3.20 6.74 8.78
N ILE A 60 -2.19 7.59 9.00
CA ILE A 60 -0.90 7.17 9.62
C ILE A 60 -1.12 6.67 11.05
N GLN A 61 -2.09 7.26 11.77
CA GLN A 61 -2.51 6.81 13.11
C GLN A 61 -3.38 5.54 13.08
N GLY A 62 -3.65 4.97 11.91
CA GLY A 62 -4.43 3.74 11.75
C GLY A 62 -5.95 3.94 11.76
N VAL A 63 -6.44 5.17 11.61
CA VAL A 63 -7.88 5.44 11.51
C VAL A 63 -8.45 4.88 10.21
N GLU A 64 -9.52 4.10 10.33
CA GLU A 64 -10.17 3.50 9.18
C GLU A 64 -11.07 4.50 8.43
N PHE A 65 -11.02 4.44 7.10
CA PHE A 65 -11.87 5.21 6.21
C PHE A 65 -12.62 4.24 5.28
N ARG A 66 -13.95 4.34 5.26
CA ARG A 66 -14.81 3.67 4.28
C ARG A 66 -15.50 4.75 3.45
N ASP A 67 -15.30 4.72 2.13
CA ASP A 67 -15.90 5.66 1.18
C ASP A 67 -15.69 7.16 1.53
N GLY A 68 -14.58 7.48 2.21
CA GLY A 68 -14.27 8.84 2.63
C GLY A 68 -14.82 9.26 3.99
N LEU A 69 -15.59 8.40 4.65
CA LEU A 69 -16.07 8.61 5.99
C LEU A 69 -15.13 7.95 7.00
N ARG A 70 -14.71 8.74 7.99
CA ARG A 70 -13.95 8.26 9.15
C ARG A 70 -14.84 7.30 9.91
N GLN A 71 -14.36 6.08 10.13
CA GLN A 71 -15.00 5.15 11.04
C GLN A 71 -14.55 5.49 12.46
N LEU A 72 -15.49 5.84 13.32
CA LEU A 72 -15.24 5.85 14.76
C LEU A 72 -15.10 4.39 15.15
N GLN A 73 -13.92 3.97 15.59
CA GLN A 73 -13.77 2.69 16.27
C GLN A 73 -14.72 2.72 17.47
N ALA A 74 -15.79 1.93 17.42
CA ALA A 74 -16.53 1.60 18.63
C ALA A 74 -15.53 0.90 19.55
N ALA A 75 -15.26 1.50 20.71
CA ALA A 75 -14.49 0.86 21.75
C ALA A 75 -15.16 -0.49 22.06
N ALA A 76 -14.41 -1.57 21.86
CA ALA A 76 -14.78 -2.90 22.34
C ALA A 76 -14.44 -3.00 23.83
#